data_AF-A0AAE0I5D7-F1
#
_entry.id   AF-A0AAE0I5D7-F1
#
_cell.length_a   1.000
_cell.length_b   1.000
_cell.length_c   1.000
_cell.angle_alpha   90.00
_cell.angle_beta   90.00
_cell.angle_gamma   90.00
#
_symmetry.space_group_name_H-M   'P 1'
#
loop_
_entity.id
_entity.type
_entity.pdbx_description
1 polymer ?
#
loop_
_entity_poly.entity_id
_entity_poly.type
_entity_poly.pdbx_seq_one_letter_code
_entity_poly.pdbx_strand_id
1 'polypeptide(L)'
;MKEPQLSNFPINTSPSFCPTKIFLIHEPNTDQLLAPIAAETSDITASPAAAEILATDTTNEDVHDLLPEPVLSRLEPAAADQHPFLKVASTSWYKRALKAILIHGSTEEEKEIAQLAGPLLSLGRWKFIFADATYSSHKIEMRPTGVGSRADVFVKDSLLFFWEPVAHGQRARYVLWKGTAGEEESRQREVVGVYALVAHHGHGHWHGESGKKRKGRRGVLVVDDSKVDKVVAVLTCVATVNRVESFR
;
A
#
# COMPACT_ATOMS: atom_id res chain seq x y z
N MET A 1 -15.52 -24.33 -3.13
CA MET A 1 -14.45 -23.61 -3.87
C MET A 1 -13.27 -23.49 -2.91
N LYS A 2 -12.07 -24.01 -3.25
CA LYS A 2 -10.89 -23.89 -2.38
C LYS A 2 -10.49 -22.42 -2.28
N GLU A 3 -10.10 -21.97 -1.09
CA GLU A 3 -9.60 -20.60 -0.92
C GLU A 3 -8.28 -20.43 -1.69
N PRO A 4 -8.06 -19.28 -2.38
CA PRO A 4 -6.80 -19.02 -3.04
C PRO A 4 -5.70 -18.88 -2.00
N GLN A 5 -4.71 -19.77 -2.06
CA GLN A 5 -3.50 -19.70 -1.24
C GLN A 5 -2.35 -19.09 -2.06
N LEU A 6 -1.51 -18.31 -1.38
CA LEU A 6 -0.36 -17.64 -2.01
C LEU A 6 0.61 -18.63 -2.65
N SER A 7 0.75 -19.82 -2.06
CA SER A 7 1.56 -20.94 -2.58
C SER A 7 1.12 -21.44 -3.95
N ASN A 8 -0.12 -21.15 -4.37
CA ASN A 8 -0.64 -21.56 -5.67
C ASN A 8 -0.23 -20.62 -6.82
N PHE A 9 0.56 -19.58 -6.51
CA PHE A 9 1.06 -18.59 -7.46
C PHE A 9 2.57 -18.44 -7.29
N PRO A 10 3.39 -19.26 -7.99
CA PRO A 10 4.84 -19.10 -7.99
C PRO A 10 5.25 -17.69 -8.45
N ILE A 11 6.37 -17.20 -7.93
CA ILE A 11 6.91 -15.88 -8.27
C ILE A 11 7.42 -15.92 -9.72
N ASN A 12 7.00 -14.97 -10.55
CA ASN A 12 7.64 -14.75 -11.84
C ASN A 12 9.01 -14.09 -11.60
N THR A 13 10.10 -14.79 -11.92
CA THR A 13 11.48 -14.30 -11.75
C THR A 13 11.92 -13.35 -12.85
N SER A 14 11.12 -13.19 -13.91
CA SER A 14 11.42 -12.22 -14.97
C SER A 14 11.23 -10.79 -14.44
N PRO A 15 12.15 -9.85 -14.74
CA PRO A 15 12.02 -8.47 -14.29
C PRO A 15 10.74 -7.87 -14.85
N SER A 16 9.80 -7.60 -13.96
CA SER A 16 8.43 -7.19 -14.33
C SER A 16 7.93 -5.99 -13.54
N PHE A 17 8.67 -5.52 -12.53
CA PHE A 17 8.26 -4.38 -11.73
C PHE A 17 8.81 -3.07 -12.30
N CYS A 18 7.92 -2.25 -12.86
CA CYS A 18 8.25 -0.94 -13.41
C CYS A 18 7.55 0.13 -12.56
N PRO A 19 8.19 0.63 -11.48
CA PRO A 19 7.55 1.61 -10.61
C PRO A 19 7.28 2.92 -11.35
N THR A 20 6.03 3.39 -11.31
CA THR A 20 5.60 4.63 -11.99
C THR A 20 5.11 5.70 -11.01
N LYS A 21 4.73 5.32 -9.78
CA LYS A 21 4.22 6.23 -8.75
C LYS A 21 4.80 5.95 -7.38
N ILE A 22 4.99 7.02 -6.60
CA ILE A 22 5.44 6.97 -5.21
C ILE A 22 4.45 7.76 -4.35
N PHE A 23 4.02 7.16 -3.24
CA PHE A 23 3.12 7.75 -2.26
C PHE A 23 3.79 7.77 -0.89
N LEU A 24 3.70 8.91 -0.21
CA LEU A 24 4.07 9.03 1.19
C LEU A 24 2.85 8.72 2.04
N ILE A 25 2.84 7.61 2.76
CA ILE A 25 1.74 7.30 3.68
C ILE A 25 2.15 7.81 5.06
N HIS A 26 1.42 8.80 5.57
CA HIS A 26 1.66 9.40 6.86
C HIS A 26 0.39 9.37 7.71
N GLU A 27 0.52 9.00 8.98
CA GLU A 27 -0.52 9.15 10.00
C GLU A 27 -0.31 10.48 10.73
N PRO A 28 -0.96 11.59 10.31
CA PRO A 28 -1.07 12.76 11.16
C PRO A 28 -1.83 12.41 12.44
N ASN A 29 -1.44 13.04 13.54
CA ASN A 29 -1.99 12.79 14.86
C ASN A 29 -3.53 12.78 14.85
N THR A 30 -4.08 11.60 15.19
CA THR A 30 -5.50 11.31 15.42
C THR A 30 -6.42 11.55 14.21
N ASP A 31 -6.82 10.43 13.61
CA ASP A 31 -7.93 10.26 12.65
C ASP A 31 -7.72 10.65 11.20
N GLN A 32 -6.49 10.91 10.76
CA GLN A 32 -6.20 11.18 9.35
C GLN A 32 -5.00 10.34 8.87
N LEU A 33 -5.08 9.81 7.66
CA LEU A 33 -3.96 9.24 6.91
C LEU A 33 -3.86 10.05 5.62
N LEU A 34 -2.74 10.73 5.42
CA LEU A 34 -2.51 11.55 4.23
C LEU A 34 -1.60 10.77 3.29
N ALA A 35 -2.05 10.61 2.04
CA ALA A 35 -1.21 10.17 0.93
C ALA A 35 -1.26 11.27 -0.15
N PRO A 36 -0.16 11.98 -0.44
CA PRO A 36 -0.14 12.89 -1.57
C PRO A 36 -0.36 12.05 -2.84
N ILE A 37 -1.44 12.31 -3.57
CA ILE A 37 -1.59 11.81 -4.93
C ILE A 37 -0.86 12.85 -5.77
N ALA A 38 0.48 12.78 -5.79
CA ALA A 38 1.22 13.65 -6.69
C ALA A 38 0.71 13.41 -8.12
N ALA A 39 0.06 14.43 -8.67
CA ALA A 39 -0.01 14.64 -10.11
C ALA A 39 1.44 14.65 -10.58
N GLU A 40 1.77 13.73 -11.47
CA GLU A 40 3.00 13.75 -12.27
C GLU A 40 4.23 14.26 -11.51
N THR A 41 4.92 13.38 -10.77
CA THR A 41 6.38 13.42 -10.90
C THR A 41 6.66 13.09 -12.36
N SER A 42 6.63 14.14 -13.19
CA SER A 42 7.19 14.21 -14.52
C SER A 42 8.48 13.43 -14.53
N ASP A 43 8.55 12.43 -15.41
CA ASP A 43 9.74 11.68 -15.76
C ASP A 43 10.79 11.69 -14.64
N ILE A 44 10.57 10.83 -13.63
CA ILE A 44 11.76 10.11 -13.16
C ILE A 44 12.13 9.26 -14.36
N THR A 45 12.88 9.85 -15.29
CA THR A 45 13.84 9.12 -16.09
C THR A 45 14.64 8.42 -15.02
N ALA A 46 14.27 7.18 -14.72
CA ALA A 46 15.09 6.32 -13.91
C ALA A 46 16.43 6.43 -14.61
N SER A 47 17.38 7.11 -13.96
CA SER A 47 18.75 7.10 -14.44
C SER A 47 19.05 5.64 -14.75
N PRO A 48 19.68 5.31 -15.90
CA PRO A 48 20.00 3.93 -16.23
C PRO A 48 20.61 3.18 -15.03
N ALA A 49 21.29 3.89 -14.12
CA ALA A 49 21.77 3.37 -12.83
C ALA A 49 20.68 2.98 -11.82
N ALA A 50 19.59 3.75 -11.65
CA ALA A 50 18.47 3.36 -10.77
C ALA A 50 17.66 2.20 -11.36
N ALA A 51 17.52 2.16 -12.69
CA ALA A 51 16.91 1.05 -13.42
C ALA A 51 17.82 -0.20 -13.47
N GLU A 52 19.15 -0.04 -13.56
CA GLU A 52 20.15 -1.12 -13.45
C GLU A 52 20.14 -1.72 -12.05
N ILE A 53 20.12 -0.91 -10.98
CA ILE A 53 20.02 -1.41 -9.60
C ILE A 53 18.68 -2.15 -9.36
N LEU A 54 17.63 -1.82 -10.11
CA LEU A 54 16.33 -2.52 -10.10
C LEU A 54 16.29 -3.77 -11.02
N ALA A 55 17.22 -3.92 -11.97
CA ALA A 55 17.18 -4.95 -13.01
C ALA A 55 18.34 -5.96 -12.98
N THR A 56 19.46 -5.65 -12.33
CA THR A 56 20.60 -6.56 -12.17
C THR A 56 20.72 -7.03 -10.72
N ASP A 57 19.90 -8.02 -10.35
CA ASP A 57 20.35 -9.31 -9.78
C ASP A 57 19.12 -10.08 -9.31
N THR A 58 18.58 -10.93 -10.18
CA THR A 58 17.41 -11.76 -9.92
C THR A 58 17.82 -13.16 -9.49
N THR A 59 18.57 -13.26 -8.40
CA THR A 59 18.71 -14.50 -7.63
C THR A 59 18.20 -14.27 -6.22
N ASN A 60 16.94 -14.67 -5.97
CA ASN A 60 16.23 -14.99 -4.71
C ASN A 60 16.51 -14.27 -3.36
N GLU A 61 17.52 -13.42 -3.20
CA GLU A 61 17.85 -12.71 -1.95
C GLU A 61 17.86 -11.17 -2.08
N ASP A 62 17.96 -10.60 -3.29
CA ASP A 62 18.22 -9.15 -3.46
C ASP A 62 17.04 -8.28 -3.96
N VAL A 63 15.83 -8.84 -4.09
CA VAL A 63 14.59 -8.03 -4.29
C VAL A 63 14.33 -7.10 -3.08
N HIS A 64 15.13 -7.23 -2.03
CA HIS A 64 14.94 -6.57 -0.75
C HIS A 64 15.77 -5.30 -0.53
N ASP A 65 16.47 -4.78 -1.55
CA ASP A 65 17.17 -3.48 -1.45
C ASP A 65 16.67 -2.39 -2.42
N LEU A 66 15.47 -2.59 -2.98
CA LEU A 66 14.84 -1.73 -3.99
C LEU A 66 14.42 -0.31 -3.55
N LEU A 67 14.82 0.16 -2.37
CA LEU A 67 14.59 1.54 -1.93
C LEU A 67 15.89 2.11 -1.38
N PRO A 68 16.68 2.82 -2.20
CA PRO A 68 17.88 3.47 -1.69
C PRO A 68 17.46 4.55 -0.69
N GLU A 69 18.01 4.46 0.54
CA GLU A 69 17.96 5.47 1.60
C GLU A 69 18.04 6.94 1.10
N PRO A 70 18.83 7.33 0.07
CA PRO A 70 18.87 8.71 -0.42
C PRO A 70 17.56 9.26 -1.00
N VAL A 71 16.59 8.41 -1.40
CA VAL A 71 15.29 8.89 -1.90
C VAL A 71 14.43 9.42 -0.74
N LEU A 72 14.49 8.76 0.42
CA LEU A 72 13.70 9.15 1.60
C LEU A 72 14.17 10.47 2.21
N SER A 73 15.47 10.76 2.15
CA SER A 73 16.05 12.01 2.68
C SER A 73 15.79 13.23 1.78
N ARG A 74 15.40 13.00 0.52
CA ARG A 74 15.14 14.06 -0.49
C ARG A 74 13.66 14.34 -0.72
N LEU A 75 12.77 13.52 -0.15
CA LEU A 75 11.33 13.79 -0.14
C LEU A 75 11.04 14.84 0.94
N GLU A 76 11.52 16.06 0.72
CA GLU A 76 10.92 17.24 1.33
C GLU A 76 9.43 17.26 0.89
N PRO A 77 8.48 17.57 1.79
CA PRO A 77 7.11 17.79 1.38
C PRO A 77 7.10 18.99 0.43
N ALA A 78 7.16 18.72 -0.88
CA ALA A 78 6.90 19.71 -1.91
C ALA A 78 5.59 20.42 -1.52
N ALA A 79 5.63 21.75 -1.47
CA ALA A 79 4.58 22.61 -0.95
C ALA A 79 3.19 21.98 -1.14
N ALA A 80 2.59 21.53 -0.04
CA ALA A 80 1.37 20.73 -0.03
C ALA A 80 0.16 21.42 -0.69
N ASP A 81 0.30 22.71 -0.99
CA ASP A 81 -0.76 23.60 -1.46
C ASP A 81 -1.10 23.44 -2.95
N GLN A 82 -0.35 22.65 -3.74
CA GLN A 82 -0.58 22.55 -5.19
C GLN A 82 -1.00 21.18 -5.72
N HIS A 83 -0.90 20.12 -4.92
CA HIS A 83 -1.17 18.76 -5.42
C HIS A 83 -2.37 18.12 -4.74
N PRO A 84 -3.17 17.33 -5.48
CA PRO A 84 -4.25 16.62 -4.86
C PRO A 84 -3.69 15.59 -3.86
N PHE A 85 -4.36 15.44 -2.72
CA PHE A 85 -3.99 14.42 -1.75
C PHE A 85 -5.19 13.63 -1.30
N LEU A 86 -4.94 12.38 -0.96
CA LEU A 86 -5.92 11.45 -0.43
C LEU A 86 -5.86 11.47 1.09
N LYS A 87 -6.95 11.90 1.70
CA LYS A 87 -7.17 11.86 3.14
C LYS A 87 -8.04 10.65 3.46
N VAL A 88 -7.52 9.72 4.24
CA VAL A 88 -8.29 8.60 4.78
C VAL A 88 -8.59 8.90 6.25
N ALA A 89 -9.86 9.13 6.58
CA ALA A 89 -10.27 9.55 7.91
C ALA A 89 -11.23 8.55 8.57
N SER A 90 -11.15 8.41 9.89
CA SER A 90 -12.12 7.61 10.63
C SER A 90 -13.48 8.31 10.67
N THR A 91 -14.55 7.54 10.44
CA THR A 91 -15.93 8.05 10.56
C THR A 91 -16.55 7.74 11.91
N SER A 92 -15.94 6.84 12.68
CA SER A 92 -16.47 6.39 13.96
C SER A 92 -15.35 5.79 14.79
N TRP A 93 -15.28 6.14 16.07
CA TRP A 93 -14.33 5.53 17.01
C TRP A 93 -14.73 4.11 17.42
N TYR A 94 -16.03 3.80 17.37
CA TYR A 94 -16.59 2.52 17.83
C TYR A 94 -16.87 1.55 16.68
N LYS A 95 -16.73 1.97 15.42
CA LYS A 95 -16.78 1.11 14.23
C LYS A 95 -15.46 1.21 13.48
N ARG A 96 -15.02 0.11 12.88
CA ARG A 96 -13.88 0.12 11.95
C ARG A 96 -14.36 0.63 10.59
N ALA A 97 -14.58 1.95 10.50
CA ALA A 97 -15.10 2.60 9.31
C ALA A 97 -14.27 3.84 8.96
N LEU A 98 -13.66 3.84 7.79
CA LEU A 98 -12.88 4.95 7.25
C LEU A 98 -13.55 5.49 5.98
N LYS A 99 -13.31 6.77 5.68
CA LYS A 99 -13.65 7.41 4.41
C LYS A 99 -12.38 7.88 3.73
N ALA A 100 -12.30 7.68 2.43
CA ALA A 100 -11.27 8.20 1.57
C ALA A 100 -11.81 9.45 0.85
N ILE A 101 -11.16 10.58 1.07
CA ILE A 101 -11.54 11.90 0.58
C ILE A 101 -10.38 12.42 -0.27
N LEU A 102 -10.67 12.72 -1.53
CA LEU A 102 -9.73 13.40 -2.41
C LEU A 102 -9.87 14.91 -2.18
N ILE A 103 -8.76 15.57 -1.87
CA ILE A 103 -8.68 17.02 -1.66
C ILE A 103 -7.84 17.59 -2.79
N HIS A 104 -8.39 18.54 -3.56
CA HIS A 104 -7.67 19.24 -4.61
C HIS A 104 -7.00 20.48 -4.01
N GLY A 105 -5.67 20.55 -4.09
CA GLY A 105 -4.83 21.47 -3.30
C GLY A 105 -5.19 22.96 -3.34
N SER A 106 -5.88 23.45 -4.38
CA SER A 106 -6.21 24.87 -4.51
C SER A 106 -7.66 25.26 -4.17
N THR A 107 -8.60 24.32 -4.13
CA THR A 107 -10.05 24.64 -4.01
C THR A 107 -10.68 24.19 -2.71
N GLU A 108 -9.96 23.49 -1.82
CA GLU A 108 -10.51 22.80 -0.64
C GLU A 108 -11.69 21.88 -0.97
N GLU A 109 -11.90 21.54 -2.25
CA GLU A 109 -12.99 20.67 -2.66
C GLU A 109 -12.71 19.24 -2.21
N GLU A 110 -13.38 18.86 -1.13
CA GLU A 110 -13.39 17.51 -0.59
C GLU A 110 -14.39 16.65 -1.38
N LYS A 111 -13.89 15.69 -2.17
CA LYS A 111 -14.72 14.67 -2.83
C LYS A 111 -14.51 13.32 -2.15
N GLU A 112 -15.56 12.74 -1.59
CA GLU A 112 -15.52 11.36 -1.11
C GLU A 112 -15.37 10.40 -2.31
N ILE A 113 -14.31 9.60 -2.30
CA ILE A 113 -14.04 8.65 -3.39
C ILE A 113 -14.28 7.19 -2.99
N ALA A 114 -14.16 6.87 -1.69
CA ALA A 114 -14.42 5.52 -1.20
C ALA A 114 -14.77 5.47 0.28
N GLN A 115 -15.50 4.43 0.67
CA GLN A 115 -15.72 4.03 2.05
C GLN A 115 -15.05 2.70 2.32
N LEU A 116 -14.37 2.60 3.46
CA LEU A 116 -13.71 1.40 3.94
C LEU A 116 -14.42 0.97 5.21
N ALA A 117 -14.98 -0.23 5.24
CA ALA A 117 -15.67 -0.73 6.41
C ALA A 117 -15.24 -2.17 6.73
N GLY A 118 -15.02 -2.45 8.00
CA GLY A 118 -14.81 -3.81 8.50
C GLY A 118 -15.71 -4.07 9.71
N PRO A 119 -16.34 -5.26 9.82
CA PRO A 119 -16.90 -5.68 11.09
C PRO A 119 -15.83 -5.62 12.20
N LEU A 120 -16.19 -5.11 13.38
CA LEU A 120 -15.25 -4.99 14.52
C LEU A 120 -14.61 -6.32 14.89
N LEU A 121 -15.37 -7.41 14.77
CA LEU A 121 -14.96 -8.77 15.12
C LEU A 121 -14.36 -9.54 13.94
N SER A 122 -14.46 -9.03 12.71
CA SER A 122 -13.87 -9.70 11.55
C SER A 122 -12.41 -9.31 11.42
N LEU A 123 -11.55 -10.13 12.00
CA LEU A 123 -10.10 -9.95 12.04
C LEU A 123 -9.53 -9.76 10.62
N GLY A 124 -8.99 -8.58 10.34
CA GLY A 124 -8.32 -8.29 9.07
C GLY A 124 -9.22 -8.12 7.86
N ARG A 125 -10.55 -8.25 7.97
CA ARG A 125 -11.45 -8.05 6.83
C ARG A 125 -11.79 -6.58 6.64
N TRP A 126 -11.77 -6.14 5.39
CA TRP A 126 -12.13 -4.81 4.94
C TRP A 126 -12.96 -4.89 3.67
N LYS A 127 -13.99 -4.05 3.58
CA LYS A 127 -14.81 -3.85 2.39
C LYS A 127 -14.61 -2.42 1.90
N PHE A 128 -14.30 -2.27 0.63
CA PHE A 128 -14.11 -1.00 -0.04
C PHE A 128 -15.31 -0.79 -0.97
N ILE A 129 -15.97 0.35 -0.82
CA ILE A 129 -17.08 0.78 -1.66
C ILE A 129 -16.68 2.10 -2.29
N PHE A 130 -16.49 2.12 -3.60
CA PHE A 130 -16.09 3.33 -4.32
C PHE A 130 -17.33 4.13 -4.70
N ALA A 131 -17.27 5.45 -4.51
CA ALA A 131 -18.33 6.37 -4.89
C ALA A 131 -18.38 6.57 -6.42
N ASP A 132 -17.26 6.33 -7.09
CA ASP A 132 -17.06 6.52 -8.52
C ASP A 132 -16.56 5.21 -9.15
N ALA A 133 -17.18 4.80 -10.25
CA ALA A 133 -16.81 3.59 -10.99
C ALA A 133 -15.43 3.69 -11.65
N THR A 134 -14.84 4.88 -11.70
CA THR A 134 -13.49 5.14 -12.24
C THR A 134 -12.41 4.28 -11.57
N TYR A 135 -12.50 4.04 -10.25
CA TYR A 135 -11.48 3.29 -9.50
C TYR A 135 -11.80 1.79 -9.42
N SER A 136 -13.08 1.46 -9.25
CA SER A 136 -13.60 0.10 -9.29
C SER A 136 -15.10 0.12 -9.52
N SER A 137 -15.57 -0.69 -10.46
CA SER A 137 -16.99 -0.90 -10.75
C SER A 137 -17.71 -1.75 -9.70
N HIS A 138 -16.95 -2.45 -8.84
CA HIS A 138 -17.47 -3.38 -7.85
C HIS A 138 -16.84 -3.14 -6.48
N LYS A 139 -17.48 -3.71 -5.46
CA LYS A 139 -16.96 -3.69 -4.10
C LYS A 139 -15.74 -4.60 -4.03
N ILE A 140 -14.66 -4.09 -3.44
CA ILE A 140 -13.48 -4.89 -3.16
C ILE A 140 -13.60 -5.42 -1.73
N GLU A 141 -13.37 -6.71 -1.54
CA GLU A 141 -13.26 -7.32 -0.21
C GLU A 141 -11.82 -7.81 -0.02
N MET A 142 -11.16 -7.24 0.99
CA MET A 142 -9.83 -7.67 1.42
C MET A 142 -9.96 -8.49 2.70
N ARG A 143 -9.22 -9.59 2.76
CA ARG A 143 -9.26 -10.53 3.87
C ARG A 143 -7.93 -11.25 4.03
N PRO A 144 -7.63 -11.84 5.19
CA PRO A 144 -6.51 -12.75 5.34
C PRO A 144 -6.65 -13.95 4.38
N THR A 145 -5.53 -14.40 3.81
CA THR A 145 -5.47 -15.60 2.94
C THR A 145 -5.74 -16.91 3.68
N GLY A 146 -5.71 -16.90 5.01
CA GLY A 146 -6.00 -18.06 5.85
C GLY A 146 -5.78 -17.77 7.33
N VAL A 147 -6.15 -18.72 8.18
CA VAL A 147 -5.88 -18.66 9.63
C VAL A 147 -4.37 -18.68 9.86
N GLY A 148 -3.85 -17.73 10.65
CA GLY A 148 -2.41 -17.59 10.90
C GLY A 148 -1.61 -16.99 9.74
N SER A 149 -2.23 -16.81 8.56
CA SER A 149 -1.55 -16.18 7.44
C SER A 149 -1.39 -14.68 7.67
N ARG A 150 -0.18 -14.21 7.38
CA ARG A 150 0.18 -12.80 7.43
C ARG A 150 -0.11 -12.07 6.12
N ALA A 151 -0.43 -12.79 5.06
CA ALA A 151 -0.79 -12.21 3.78
C ALA A 151 -2.29 -11.90 3.70
N ASP A 152 -2.63 -10.74 3.12
CA ASP A 152 -3.99 -10.32 2.81
C ASP A 152 -4.26 -10.48 1.31
N VAL A 153 -5.47 -10.89 0.94
CA VAL A 153 -5.91 -11.09 -0.44
C VAL A 153 -7.12 -10.25 -0.74
N PHE A 154 -7.19 -9.73 -1.96
CA PHE A 154 -8.39 -9.11 -2.52
C PHE A 154 -8.50 -9.42 -4.02
N VAL A 155 -9.68 -9.20 -4.58
CA VAL A 155 -9.95 -9.34 -6.01
C VAL A 155 -10.33 -8.00 -6.58
N LYS A 156 -9.73 -7.63 -7.72
CA LYS A 156 -10.13 -6.48 -8.53
C LYS A 156 -10.16 -6.91 -10.00
N ASP A 157 -11.29 -6.68 -10.66
CA ASP A 157 -11.49 -6.96 -12.10
C ASP A 157 -11.17 -8.41 -12.47
N SER A 158 -11.61 -9.35 -11.63
CA SER A 158 -11.32 -10.79 -11.73
C SER A 158 -9.86 -11.19 -11.54
N LEU A 159 -8.98 -10.25 -11.20
CA LEU A 159 -7.57 -10.50 -10.88
C LEU A 159 -7.38 -10.57 -9.37
N LEU A 160 -6.55 -11.52 -8.95
CA LEU A 160 -6.18 -11.71 -7.55
C LEU A 160 -4.99 -10.83 -7.20
N PHE A 161 -5.06 -10.19 -6.04
CA PHE A 161 -3.97 -9.39 -5.50
C PHE A 161 -3.65 -9.82 -4.08
N PHE A 162 -2.37 -9.76 -3.70
CA PHE A 162 -1.91 -10.18 -2.39
C PHE A 162 -0.98 -9.13 -1.78
N TRP A 163 -1.26 -8.73 -0.55
CA TRP A 163 -0.29 -8.06 0.29
C TRP A 163 0.45 -9.10 1.12
N GLU A 164 1.74 -9.30 0.87
CA GLU A 164 2.58 -10.21 1.62
C GLU A 164 3.60 -9.42 2.46
N PRO A 165 3.68 -9.63 3.78
CA PRO A 165 4.75 -9.06 4.57
C PRO A 165 6.04 -9.82 4.27
N VAL A 166 7.08 -9.06 3.95
CA VAL A 166 8.41 -9.58 3.66
C VAL A 166 9.33 -9.13 4.78
N ALA A 167 10.01 -10.10 5.41
CA ALA A 167 10.97 -9.82 6.46
C ALA A 167 12.24 -9.25 5.83
N HIS A 168 12.58 -7.99 6.12
CA HIS A 168 13.88 -7.43 5.76
C HIS A 168 14.51 -6.72 6.95
N GLY A 169 15.41 -7.45 7.64
CA GLY A 169 16.05 -6.96 8.86
C GLY A 169 15.03 -6.50 9.90
N GLN A 170 15.21 -5.28 10.41
CA GLN A 170 14.39 -4.70 11.49
C GLN A 170 13.17 -3.91 10.99
N ARG A 171 12.98 -3.72 9.67
CA ARG A 171 11.92 -2.87 9.12
C ARG A 171 10.84 -3.73 8.45
N ALA A 172 9.58 -3.50 8.82
CA ALA A 172 8.49 -4.22 8.13
C ALA A 172 8.29 -3.65 6.72
N ARG A 173 8.28 -4.56 5.74
CA ARG A 173 7.94 -4.27 4.35
C ARG A 173 6.79 -5.14 3.91
N TYR A 174 6.01 -4.63 2.97
CA TYR A 174 4.89 -5.35 2.38
C TYR A 174 5.02 -5.25 0.87
N VAL A 175 4.82 -6.37 0.18
CA VAL A 175 4.83 -6.43 -1.27
C VAL A 175 3.43 -6.69 -1.75
N LEU A 176 2.97 -5.88 -2.70
CA LEU A 176 1.73 -6.07 -3.43
C LEU A 176 2.02 -6.90 -4.67
N TRP A 177 1.48 -8.10 -4.67
CA TRP A 177 1.53 -9.04 -5.78
C TRP A 177 0.24 -8.98 -6.58
N LYS A 178 0.36 -9.14 -7.89
CA LYS A 178 -0.75 -9.41 -8.81
C LYS A 178 -0.63 -10.83 -9.33
N GLY A 179 -1.66 -11.63 -9.14
CA GLY A 179 -1.77 -12.96 -9.72
C GLY A 179 -2.14 -12.86 -11.20
N THR A 180 -1.38 -13.53 -12.06
CA THR A 180 -1.72 -13.67 -13.47
C THR A 180 -2.63 -14.89 -13.67
N ALA A 181 -3.70 -14.69 -14.43
CA ALA A 181 -4.57 -15.80 -14.80
C ALA A 181 -3.88 -16.66 -15.86
N GLY A 182 -3.90 -17.97 -15.65
CA GLY A 182 -3.35 -18.98 -16.54
C GLY A 182 -3.85 -20.36 -16.12
N GLU A 183 -3.51 -21.38 -16.92
CA GLU A 183 -3.64 -22.77 -16.48
C GLU A 183 -2.88 -22.97 -15.15
N GLU A 184 -3.25 -23.99 -14.38
CA GLU A 184 -2.74 -24.17 -13.00
C GLU A 184 -1.20 -24.15 -12.95
N GLU A 185 -0.54 -24.67 -13.98
CA GLU A 185 0.92 -24.67 -14.14
C GLU A 185 1.52 -23.33 -14.59
N SER A 186 0.72 -22.44 -15.18
CA SER A 186 1.13 -21.12 -15.69
C SER A 186 0.74 -19.97 -14.77
N ARG A 187 0.09 -20.23 -13.63
CA ARG A 187 -0.22 -19.20 -12.64
C ARG A 187 1.08 -18.65 -12.10
N GLN A 188 1.24 -17.34 -12.17
CA GLN A 188 2.37 -16.68 -11.56
C GLN A 188 1.88 -15.46 -10.78
N ARG A 189 2.77 -14.89 -9.98
CA ARG A 189 2.59 -13.58 -9.39
C ARG A 189 3.74 -12.67 -9.75
N GLU A 190 3.39 -11.43 -10.04
CA GLU A 190 4.32 -10.34 -10.33
C GLU A 190 4.20 -9.25 -9.27
N VAL A 191 5.30 -8.56 -8.98
CA VAL A 191 5.29 -7.41 -8.07
C VAL A 191 4.66 -6.23 -8.79
N VAL A 192 3.69 -5.58 -8.14
CA VAL A 192 3.05 -4.36 -8.66
C VAL A 192 3.08 -3.21 -7.66
N GLY A 193 3.57 -3.45 -6.45
CA GLY A 193 3.85 -2.39 -5.50
C GLY A 193 4.63 -2.86 -4.28
N VAL A 194 5.27 -1.92 -3.59
CA VAL A 194 6.08 -2.16 -2.41
C VAL A 194 5.82 -1.06 -1.40
N TYR A 195 5.43 -1.43 -0.18
CA TYR A 195 5.33 -0.52 0.95
C TYR A 195 6.45 -0.79 1.96
N ALA A 196 7.20 0.25 2.31
CA ALA A 196 8.25 0.19 3.32
C ALA A 196 7.98 1.19 4.43
N LEU A 197 8.04 0.72 5.69
CA LEU A 197 8.01 1.62 6.84
C LEU A 197 9.28 2.46 6.88
N VAL A 198 9.11 3.77 7.03
CA VAL A 198 10.21 4.69 7.27
C VAL A 198 10.51 4.67 8.76
N ALA A 199 11.69 4.17 9.13
CA ALA A 199 12.14 4.27 10.51
C ALA A 199 12.32 5.75 10.86
N HIS A 200 11.77 6.17 11.99
CA HIS A 200 12.15 7.46 12.55
C HIS A 200 13.63 7.38 12.94
N HIS A 201 14.51 8.04 12.16
CA HIS A 201 15.87 8.34 12.57
C HIS A 201 15.82 9.37 13.70
N GLY A 202 15.55 8.87 14.89
CA GLY A 202 15.57 9.65 16.10
C GLY A 202 15.50 8.70 17.27
N HIS A 203 16.54 8.70 18.11
CA HIS A 203 16.50 8.23 19.49
C HIS A 203 15.46 8.97 20.35
N GLY A 204 14.56 9.77 19.76
CA GLY A 204 13.43 10.38 20.42
C GLY A 204 12.26 9.40 20.46
N HIS A 205 11.97 8.91 21.66
CA HIS A 205 10.63 8.39 21.96
C HIS A 205 9.59 9.44 21.56
N TRP A 206 8.86 9.19 20.47
CA TRP A 206 7.63 9.93 20.20
C TRP A 206 6.62 9.54 21.28
N HIS A 207 6.60 10.33 22.35
CA HIS A 207 5.46 10.40 23.23
C HIS A 207 4.38 11.15 22.46
N GLY A 208 3.36 10.44 21.97
CA GLY A 208 2.09 11.12 21.74
C GLY A 208 1.66 11.81 23.05
N GLU A 209 0.85 12.86 22.99
CA GLU A 209 0.34 13.57 24.18
C GLU A 209 -0.27 12.63 25.24
N SER A 210 -0.66 11.41 24.85
CA SER A 210 -1.16 10.36 25.74
C SER A 210 -0.08 9.43 26.34
N GLY A 211 1.22 9.70 26.20
CA GLY A 211 2.32 8.90 26.75
C GLY A 211 2.44 7.46 26.19
N LYS A 212 1.63 7.06 25.22
CA LYS A 212 1.64 5.72 24.62
C LYS A 212 2.60 5.68 23.45
N LYS A 213 3.55 4.74 23.48
CA LYS A 213 4.44 4.41 22.35
C LYS A 213 3.58 3.94 21.17
N ARG A 214 3.21 4.86 20.27
CA ARG A 214 2.62 4.51 18.98
C ARG A 214 3.78 4.28 18.01
N LYS A 215 3.90 3.05 17.49
CA LYS A 215 4.75 2.81 16.31
C LYS A 215 4.19 3.68 15.19
N GLY A 216 4.93 4.69 14.76
CA GLY A 216 4.49 5.56 13.67
C GLY A 216 4.23 4.72 12.41
N ARG A 217 3.04 4.85 11.82
CA ARG A 217 2.65 4.18 10.57
C ARG A 217 3.08 5.00 9.35
N ARG A 218 4.28 5.60 9.41
CA ARG A 218 4.85 6.34 8.30
C ARG A 218 5.58 5.39 7.37
N GLY A 219 5.35 5.52 6.07
CA GLY A 219 6.01 4.68 5.09
C GLY A 219 5.91 5.24 3.69
N VAL A 220 6.63 4.60 2.78
CA VAL A 220 6.61 4.91 1.35
C VAL A 220 6.02 3.73 0.61
N LEU A 221 5.02 4.00 -0.22
CA LEU A 221 4.40 3.05 -1.12
C LEU A 221 4.84 3.39 -2.55
N VAL A 222 5.53 2.47 -3.21
CA VAL A 222 5.88 2.54 -4.62
C VAL A 222 4.95 1.61 -5.40
N VAL A 223 4.42 2.05 -6.53
CA VAL A 223 3.40 1.32 -7.31
C VAL A 223 3.71 1.39 -8.80
N ASP A 224 3.45 0.29 -9.51
CA ASP A 224 3.29 0.25 -10.96
C ASP A 224 1.81 0.49 -11.31
N ASP A 225 1.47 1.75 -11.60
CA ASP A 225 0.09 2.17 -11.88
C ASP A 225 -0.45 1.68 -13.24
N SER A 226 0.40 1.09 -14.08
CA SER A 226 -0.04 0.38 -15.29
C SER A 226 -0.67 -0.98 -14.97
N LYS A 227 -0.34 -1.56 -13.80
CA LYS A 227 -0.77 -2.90 -13.39
C LYS A 227 -1.84 -2.90 -12.30
N VAL A 228 -1.91 -1.84 -11.49
CA VAL A 228 -2.90 -1.68 -10.42
C VAL A 228 -3.35 -0.24 -10.31
N ASP A 229 -4.65 -0.04 -10.07
CA ASP A 229 -5.17 1.31 -9.82
C ASP A 229 -4.52 1.91 -8.56
N LYS A 230 -3.97 3.12 -8.68
CA LYS A 230 -3.24 3.80 -7.61
C LYS A 230 -4.08 4.02 -6.34
N VAL A 231 -5.36 4.36 -6.47
CA VAL A 231 -6.24 4.55 -5.29
C VAL A 231 -6.50 3.22 -4.62
N VAL A 232 -6.75 2.16 -5.39
CA VAL A 232 -6.89 0.81 -4.83
C VAL A 232 -5.61 0.37 -4.11
N ALA A 233 -4.44 0.60 -4.70
CA ALA A 233 -3.16 0.27 -4.07
C ALA A 233 -2.97 1.01 -2.73
N VAL A 234 -3.23 2.32 -2.69
CA VAL A 234 -3.13 3.12 -1.46
C VAL A 234 -4.14 2.66 -0.40
N LEU A 235 -5.42 2.48 -0.76
CA LEU A 235 -6.46 2.10 0.21
C LEU A 235 -6.25 0.71 0.78
N THR A 236 -5.87 -0.25 -0.07
CA THR A 236 -5.55 -1.61 0.40
C THR A 236 -4.27 -1.63 1.24
N CYS A 237 -3.25 -0.83 0.89
CA CYS A 237 -2.07 -0.64 1.74
C CYS A 237 -2.44 -0.08 3.12
N VAL A 238 -3.25 0.98 3.16
CA VAL A 238 -3.76 1.58 4.40
C VAL A 238 -4.49 0.52 5.24
N ALA A 239 -5.35 -0.28 4.62
CA ALA A 239 -6.08 -1.33 5.29
C ALA A 239 -5.16 -2.45 5.84
N THR A 240 -4.09 -2.79 5.11
CA THR A 240 -3.05 -3.75 5.51
C THR A 240 -2.26 -3.23 6.71
N VAL A 241 -1.82 -1.98 6.69
CA VAL A 241 -1.06 -1.35 7.78
C VAL A 241 -1.94 -1.09 9.01
N ASN A 242 -3.22 -0.78 8.81
CA ASN A 242 -4.22 -0.62 9.86
C ASN A 242 -4.80 -1.96 10.35
N ARG A 243 -4.29 -3.10 9.88
CA ARG A 243 -4.63 -4.40 10.47
C ARG A 243 -4.09 -4.43 11.89
N VAL A 244 -5.00 -4.58 12.85
CA VAL A 244 -4.64 -4.64 14.26
C VAL A 244 -3.69 -5.83 14.44
N GLU A 245 -2.46 -5.57 14.90
CA GLU A 245 -1.42 -6.59 15.17
C GLU A 245 -1.88 -7.63 16.21
N SER A 246 -3.04 -7.44 16.84
CA SER A 246 -3.47 -8.11 18.07
C SER A 246 -3.62 -9.64 17.99
N PHE A 247 -3.48 -10.26 16.82
CA PHE A 247 -3.46 -11.73 16.67
C PHE A 247 -2.52 -12.20 15.53
N ARG A 248 -1.35 -11.55 15.40
CA ARG A 248 -0.25 -12.01 14.51
C ARG A 248 0.61 -13.10 15.12
#